data_AF-A0A925QD14-F1
#
_entry.id   AF-A0A925QD14-F1
#
_cell.length_a   1.000
_cell.length_b   1.000
_cell.length_c   1.000
_cell.angle_alpha   90.00
_cell.angle_beta   90.00
_cell.angle_gamma   90.00
#
_symmetry.space_group_name_H-M   'P 1'
#
loop_
_entity.id
_entity.type
_entity.pdbx_description
1 polymer ?
#
loop_
_entity_poly.entity_id
_entity_poly.type
_entity_poly.pdbx_seq_one_letter_code
_entity_poly.pdbx_strand_id
1 'polypeptide(L)'
;MKEYSTKIVLIFTALAVCSATALGNLQVPQRPGALTRDVDDPVLAPGRRVARAAEPYSYTPARRSNTDRDADGIPDDLEQRLLDKFAPVFKYDAKENVYPIKVGDYLGQVFLMFAHRGCEDHAVLSIGEVNLRSLLRQVHPIGCDHRLGSAASNAPVPRLHPFLKPEFYYMSLSTCVSWSTACQRQAEGDCPDNPDPACHRAALNVCHREFLRQQREAMKRGDTIGAGEQCEDVGISRGFNREDKVEAYASVRPSKKLAGAYEIFVKLFYPQNTMEALGFGYHVGDWEGVSIHVTRDERAFYVTYPQHEGGQAAHRSPTDPRGEWRSVAFRERWVPKFEGDTHLVVYVAAKSHASYPVSGTDGRGALPADHHNGNNSFVLRTRGRIVNVGSTAHPFPGSEWIEYRGYWGQDWDPATFFVDLEGASPPTPAF
;
A
#
# COMPACT_ATOMS: atom_id res chain seq x y z
N MET A 1 -4.28 22.38 46.05
CA MET A 1 -4.75 23.66 45.49
C MET A 1 -3.59 24.63 45.42
N LYS A 2 -2.98 24.77 44.24
CA LYS A 2 -2.11 25.88 43.85
C LYS A 2 -2.06 25.89 42.32
N GLU A 3 -2.28 27.08 41.78
CA GLU A 3 -2.49 27.44 40.38
C GLU A 3 -1.28 27.12 39.50
N TYR A 4 -1.53 26.76 38.23
CA TYR A 4 -0.64 27.15 37.14
C TYR A 4 -1.46 27.66 35.95
N SER A 5 -1.00 28.83 35.50
CA SER A 5 -1.68 29.81 34.67
C SER A 5 -1.32 29.64 33.19
N THR A 6 -2.36 29.86 32.39
CA THR A 6 -2.46 30.14 30.96
C THR A 6 -1.29 30.93 30.35
N LYS A 7 -0.77 30.45 29.21
CA LYS A 7 -0.14 31.29 28.17
C LYS A 7 -0.63 30.87 26.79
N ILE A 8 -1.64 31.59 26.31
CA ILE A 8 -2.05 31.64 24.91
C ILE A 8 -1.25 32.77 24.26
N VAL A 9 -0.46 32.47 23.24
CA VAL A 9 0.19 33.47 22.38
C VAL A 9 -0.65 33.58 21.10
N LEU A 10 -1.42 34.65 21.02
CA LEU A 10 -2.11 35.12 19.81
C LEU A 10 -1.11 35.97 19.00
N ILE A 11 -0.80 35.54 17.77
CA ILE A 11 -0.14 36.39 16.78
C ILE A 11 -1.21 36.88 15.80
N PHE A 12 -1.65 38.11 16.01
CA PHE A 12 -2.28 38.94 14.97
C PHE A 12 -1.22 39.90 14.45
N THR A 13 -0.95 39.89 13.15
CA THR A 13 -0.46 41.10 12.49
C THR A 13 -1.01 41.18 11.08
N ALA A 14 -1.59 42.35 10.83
CA ALA A 14 -2.33 42.76 9.65
C ALA A 14 -1.43 43.00 8.43
N LEU A 15 -1.99 42.80 7.24
CA LEU A 15 -1.62 43.56 6.05
C LEU A 15 -2.87 43.83 5.22
N ALA A 16 -3.27 45.09 5.22
CA ALA A 16 -4.38 45.64 4.49
C ALA A 16 -3.83 46.51 3.34
N VAL A 17 -4.48 46.38 2.18
CA VAL A 17 -4.69 47.38 1.12
C VAL A 17 -3.45 47.94 0.39
N CYS A 18 -3.36 47.58 -0.89
CA CYS A 18 -3.06 48.52 -1.97
C CYS A 18 -3.84 48.11 -3.24
N SER A 19 -4.90 48.85 -3.54
CA SER A 19 -5.54 48.91 -4.85
C SER A 19 -5.07 50.18 -5.54
N ALA A 20 -4.46 50.06 -6.72
CA ALA A 20 -4.40 51.14 -7.71
C ALA A 20 -4.10 50.56 -9.11
N THR A 21 -5.13 50.62 -9.95
CA THR A 21 -5.11 50.95 -11.39
C THR A 21 -3.77 50.96 -12.13
N ALA A 22 -3.67 50.12 -13.16
CA ALA A 22 -2.98 50.46 -14.40
C ALA A 22 -3.72 49.83 -15.59
N LEU A 23 -4.57 50.64 -16.23
CA LEU A 23 -4.97 50.46 -17.62
C LEU A 23 -3.75 50.73 -18.50
N GLY A 24 -3.40 49.79 -19.37
CA GLY A 24 -2.29 49.95 -20.31
C GLY A 24 -2.37 48.93 -21.43
N ASN A 25 -2.98 49.35 -22.54
CA ASN A 25 -2.87 48.73 -23.86
C ASN A 25 -1.41 48.39 -24.17
N LEU A 26 -1.12 47.18 -24.68
CA LEU A 26 -0.02 46.96 -25.61
C LEU A 26 -0.15 45.61 -26.35
N GLN A 27 -0.63 45.76 -27.59
CA GLN A 27 -0.14 45.14 -28.83
C GLN A 27 0.09 43.62 -28.89
N VAL A 28 -0.79 43.00 -29.69
CA VAL A 28 -0.58 41.78 -30.47
C VAL A 28 0.71 41.89 -31.30
N PRO A 29 1.70 40.99 -31.16
CA PRO A 29 2.73 40.85 -32.17
C PRO A 29 2.21 39.98 -33.32
N GLN A 30 2.31 40.55 -34.52
CA GLN A 30 2.03 39.90 -35.79
C GLN A 30 2.98 38.72 -36.06
N ARG A 31 2.46 37.73 -36.78
CA ARG A 31 3.22 36.68 -37.45
C ARG A 31 4.24 37.27 -38.43
N PRO A 32 5.45 36.68 -38.48
CA PRO A 32 6.09 36.29 -39.73
C PRO A 32 6.25 34.76 -39.71
N GLY A 33 5.93 34.02 -40.77
CA GLY A 33 6.52 34.13 -42.09
C GLY A 33 7.04 32.73 -42.41
N ALA A 34 6.54 32.15 -43.50
CA ALA A 34 6.91 30.82 -43.96
C ALA A 34 8.42 30.75 -44.25
N LEU A 35 9.05 29.68 -43.78
CA LEU A 35 10.37 29.25 -44.23
C LEU A 35 10.34 27.74 -44.41
N THR A 36 10.16 27.34 -45.66
CA THR A 36 10.48 26.02 -46.17
C THR A 36 11.98 25.81 -46.09
N ARG A 37 12.41 24.77 -45.37
CA ARG A 37 13.75 24.19 -45.53
C ARG A 37 13.64 22.68 -45.39
N ASP A 38 13.79 22.03 -46.55
CA ASP A 38 14.29 20.67 -46.67
C ASP A 38 15.61 20.56 -45.91
N VAL A 39 15.69 19.60 -45.00
CA VAL A 39 16.95 19.11 -44.45
C VAL A 39 16.86 17.59 -44.38
N ASP A 40 17.86 16.99 -45.01
CA ASP A 40 18.08 15.58 -45.24
C ASP A 40 17.99 14.72 -43.98
N ASP A 41 17.43 13.52 -44.18
CA ASP A 41 17.53 12.37 -43.29
C ASP A 41 18.99 12.05 -42.92
N PRO A 42 19.25 11.72 -41.65
CA PRO A 42 20.29 10.76 -41.34
C PRO A 42 19.73 9.52 -40.63
N VAL A 43 19.88 8.40 -41.33
CA VAL A 43 20.51 7.17 -40.83
C VAL A 43 19.99 6.63 -39.48
N LEU A 44 19.10 5.64 -39.63
CA LEU A 44 18.90 4.44 -38.79
C LEU A 44 19.78 4.33 -37.52
N ALA A 45 19.20 4.65 -36.37
CA ALA A 45 19.69 4.18 -35.07
C ALA A 45 19.13 2.77 -34.76
N PRO A 46 19.92 1.85 -34.19
CA PRO A 46 19.49 0.48 -33.94
C PRO A 46 18.60 0.37 -32.69
N GLY A 47 17.44 -0.27 -32.86
CA GLY A 47 16.88 -1.17 -31.84
C GLY A 47 16.10 -0.57 -30.68
N ARG A 48 15.11 0.30 -30.93
CA ARG A 48 14.04 0.56 -29.94
C ARG A 48 13.19 -0.72 -29.84
N ARG A 49 13.39 -1.53 -28.79
CA ARG A 49 12.49 -2.64 -28.46
C ARG A 49 11.11 -2.05 -28.15
N VAL A 50 10.23 -2.04 -29.14
CA VAL A 50 8.82 -1.77 -28.94
C VAL A 50 8.32 -2.86 -28.00
N ALA A 51 7.88 -2.47 -26.80
CA ALA A 51 7.26 -3.40 -25.87
C ALA A 51 6.17 -4.15 -26.64
N ARG A 52 6.31 -5.48 -26.73
CA ARG A 52 5.33 -6.35 -27.39
C ARG A 52 3.99 -6.06 -26.73
N ALA A 53 3.04 -5.49 -27.50
CA ALA A 53 1.70 -5.26 -27.02
C ALA A 53 1.21 -6.56 -26.39
N ALA A 54 0.84 -6.51 -25.11
CA ALA A 54 0.30 -7.67 -24.41
C ALA A 54 -0.83 -8.25 -25.27
N GLU A 55 -0.75 -9.55 -25.57
CA GLU A 55 -1.75 -10.18 -26.42
C GLU A 55 -3.15 -9.91 -25.84
N PRO A 56 -4.13 -9.57 -26.70
CA PRO A 56 -5.47 -9.25 -26.23
C PRO A 56 -5.98 -10.44 -25.41
N TYR A 57 -6.19 -10.20 -24.12
CA TYR A 57 -6.75 -11.18 -23.21
C TYR A 57 -8.12 -11.58 -23.76
N SER A 58 -8.19 -12.78 -24.35
CA SER A 58 -9.43 -13.32 -24.93
C SER A 58 -10.34 -13.73 -23.79
N TYR A 59 -11.10 -12.76 -23.27
CA TYR A 59 -12.17 -12.99 -22.31
C TYR A 59 -13.22 -13.87 -22.98
N THR A 60 -13.20 -15.16 -22.66
CA THR A 60 -14.32 -16.05 -22.97
C THR A 60 -15.29 -15.87 -21.80
N PRO A 61 -16.53 -15.39 -22.02
CA PRO A 61 -17.49 -15.23 -20.94
C PRO A 61 -17.66 -16.58 -20.24
N ALA A 62 -17.19 -16.68 -19.01
CA ALA A 62 -17.38 -17.89 -18.22
C ALA A 62 -18.88 -18.14 -18.07
N ARG A 63 -19.28 -19.41 -18.14
CA ARG A 63 -20.64 -19.84 -17.82
C ARG A 63 -20.96 -19.33 -16.41
N ARG A 64 -22.04 -18.54 -16.27
CA ARG A 64 -22.46 -17.99 -14.97
C ARG A 64 -22.63 -19.12 -13.96
N SER A 65 -21.76 -19.16 -12.96
CA SER A 65 -21.85 -20.08 -11.84
C SER A 65 -22.36 -19.30 -10.63
N ASN A 66 -23.49 -19.73 -10.06
CA ASN A 66 -23.99 -19.18 -8.79
C ASN A 66 -23.19 -19.71 -7.58
N THR A 67 -21.90 -19.98 -7.77
CA THR A 67 -21.02 -20.41 -6.70
C THR A 67 -20.59 -19.17 -5.93
N ASP A 68 -20.73 -19.23 -4.61
CA ASP A 68 -20.29 -18.22 -3.65
C ASP A 68 -19.39 -18.97 -2.67
N ARG A 69 -18.06 -18.90 -2.89
CA ARG A 69 -17.08 -19.75 -2.18
C ARG A 69 -16.73 -19.23 -0.80
N ASP A 70 -16.79 -17.93 -0.58
CA ASP A 70 -16.53 -17.30 0.72
C ASP A 70 -17.81 -17.04 1.53
N ALA A 71 -18.98 -17.35 0.94
CA ALA A 71 -20.30 -17.30 1.56
C ALA A 71 -20.68 -15.89 2.04
N ASP A 72 -20.26 -14.87 1.29
CA ASP A 72 -20.52 -13.46 1.61
C ASP A 72 -21.86 -12.95 1.03
N GLY A 73 -22.55 -13.79 0.24
CA GLY A 73 -23.82 -13.50 -0.41
C GLY A 73 -23.69 -12.89 -1.81
N ILE A 74 -22.48 -12.79 -2.36
CA ILE A 74 -22.19 -12.32 -3.72
C ILE A 74 -21.60 -13.48 -4.53
N PRO A 75 -22.26 -13.91 -5.63
CA PRO A 75 -21.68 -14.96 -6.47
C PRO A 75 -20.29 -14.58 -7.02
N ASP A 76 -19.34 -15.52 -6.96
CA ASP A 76 -17.96 -15.35 -7.43
C ASP A 76 -17.88 -14.82 -8.88
N ASP A 77 -18.83 -15.24 -9.73
CA ASP A 77 -18.86 -14.84 -11.15
C ASP A 77 -19.26 -13.36 -11.32
N LEU A 78 -20.11 -12.84 -10.44
CA LEU A 78 -20.45 -11.43 -10.35
C LEU A 78 -19.27 -10.64 -9.78
N GLU A 79 -18.62 -11.13 -8.73
CA GLU A 79 -17.44 -10.47 -8.18
C GLU A 79 -16.35 -10.32 -9.24
N GLN A 80 -15.94 -11.42 -9.88
CA GLN A 80 -14.90 -11.39 -10.91
C GLN A 80 -15.28 -10.48 -12.08
N ARG A 81 -16.56 -10.49 -12.51
CA ARG A 81 -17.04 -9.59 -13.56
C ARG A 81 -16.92 -8.13 -13.16
N LEU A 82 -17.25 -7.78 -11.92
CA LEU A 82 -17.10 -6.43 -11.39
C LEU A 82 -15.63 -6.03 -11.31
N LEU A 83 -14.75 -6.91 -10.84
CA LEU A 83 -13.31 -6.69 -10.77
C LEU A 83 -12.71 -6.45 -12.16
N ASP A 84 -13.05 -7.27 -13.16
CA ASP A 84 -12.56 -7.12 -14.53
C ASP A 84 -13.05 -5.82 -15.18
N LYS A 85 -14.32 -5.47 -14.95
CA LYS A 85 -14.96 -4.28 -15.52
C LYS A 85 -14.39 -2.99 -14.93
N PHE A 86 -14.22 -2.93 -13.61
CA PHE A 86 -13.82 -1.72 -12.89
C PHE A 86 -12.36 -1.70 -12.44
N ALA A 87 -11.53 -2.60 -12.99
CA ALA A 87 -10.10 -2.67 -12.72
C ALA A 87 -9.43 -1.28 -12.94
N PRO A 88 -8.83 -0.67 -11.91
CA PRO A 88 -8.23 0.65 -12.02
C PRO A 88 -6.88 0.65 -12.78
N VAL A 89 -6.47 1.85 -13.17
CA VAL A 89 -5.17 2.16 -13.78
C VAL A 89 -4.42 3.08 -12.85
N PHE A 90 -3.29 2.62 -12.30
CA PHE A 90 -2.44 3.42 -11.41
C PHE A 90 -1.33 4.09 -12.21
N LYS A 91 -1.20 5.41 -12.06
CA LYS A 91 -0.16 6.24 -12.68
C LYS A 91 0.74 6.80 -11.59
N TYR A 92 2.03 6.55 -11.72
CA TYR A 92 3.00 6.93 -10.71
C TYR A 92 3.66 8.26 -11.06
N ASP A 93 4.13 8.97 -10.04
CA ASP A 93 5.02 10.10 -10.23
C ASP A 93 6.40 9.63 -10.70
N ALA A 94 7.09 10.40 -11.55
CA ALA A 94 8.40 10.07 -12.07
C ALA A 94 9.49 9.95 -10.99
N LYS A 95 9.25 10.51 -9.80
CA LYS A 95 10.13 10.36 -8.63
C LYS A 95 9.90 9.07 -7.85
N GLU A 96 8.86 8.29 -8.18
CA GLU A 96 8.61 7.02 -7.51
C GLU A 96 9.71 6.01 -7.83
N ASN A 97 10.24 5.40 -6.78
CA ASN A 97 11.28 4.38 -6.83
C ASN A 97 10.92 3.13 -6.02
N VAL A 98 9.74 3.08 -5.40
CA VAL A 98 9.16 1.92 -4.73
C VAL A 98 7.83 1.59 -5.41
N TYR A 99 7.77 0.41 -6.02
CA TYR A 99 6.59 -0.05 -6.75
C TYR A 99 5.91 -1.19 -6.00
N PRO A 100 4.63 -1.46 -6.28
CA PRO A 100 3.95 -2.54 -5.60
C PRO A 100 4.59 -3.90 -5.92
N ILE A 101 4.48 -4.84 -4.99
CA ILE A 101 5.01 -6.20 -5.08
C ILE A 101 3.93 -7.19 -4.65
N LYS A 102 4.03 -8.45 -5.11
CA LYS A 102 3.22 -9.53 -4.56
C LYS A 102 3.50 -9.68 -3.07
N VAL A 103 2.45 -9.85 -2.28
CA VAL A 103 2.56 -10.12 -0.85
C VAL A 103 3.43 -11.35 -0.59
N GLY A 104 3.24 -12.43 -1.34
CA GLY A 104 4.04 -13.66 -1.18
C GLY A 104 5.54 -13.42 -1.39
N ASP A 105 5.90 -12.61 -2.39
CA ASP A 105 7.29 -12.27 -2.70
C ASP A 105 7.89 -11.40 -1.59
N TYR A 106 7.14 -10.42 -1.08
CA TYR A 106 7.57 -9.59 0.06
C TYR A 106 7.77 -10.42 1.32
N LEU A 107 6.83 -11.31 1.64
CA LEU A 107 6.92 -12.16 2.83
C LEU A 107 8.18 -13.04 2.81
N GLY A 108 8.58 -13.55 1.64
CA GLY A 108 9.83 -14.31 1.52
C GLY A 108 11.11 -13.50 1.85
N GLN A 109 11.02 -12.17 1.91
CA GLN A 109 12.15 -11.25 2.08
C GLN A 109 12.23 -10.63 3.49
N VAL A 110 11.30 -11.00 4.38
CA VAL A 110 11.21 -10.47 5.74
C VAL A 110 11.34 -11.59 6.75
N PHE A 111 11.80 -11.24 7.95
CA PHE A 111 11.65 -12.09 9.13
C PHE A 111 10.40 -11.63 9.91
N LEU A 112 9.89 -12.50 10.76
CA LEU A 112 8.75 -12.22 11.63
C LEU A 112 9.21 -12.09 13.07
N MET A 113 8.93 -10.96 13.71
CA MET A 113 9.17 -10.73 15.13
C MET A 113 7.88 -10.37 15.88
N PHE A 114 7.75 -10.89 17.11
CA PHE A 114 6.78 -10.40 18.09
C PHE A 114 7.49 -9.45 19.05
N ALA A 115 6.95 -8.24 19.18
CA ALA A 115 7.40 -7.28 20.17
C ALA A 115 6.43 -7.25 21.35
N HIS A 116 6.96 -7.46 22.55
CA HIS A 116 6.21 -7.33 23.80
C HIS A 116 6.79 -6.19 24.62
N ARG A 117 5.91 -5.34 25.17
CA ARG A 117 6.34 -4.22 26.01
C ARG A 117 7.11 -4.74 27.23
N GLY A 118 8.37 -4.35 27.35
CA GLY A 118 9.23 -4.73 28.47
C GLY A 118 9.90 -6.11 28.32
N CYS A 119 9.75 -6.79 27.18
CA CYS A 119 10.52 -7.96 26.83
C CYS A 119 11.52 -7.64 25.71
N GLU A 120 12.47 -8.54 25.46
CA GLU A 120 13.23 -8.48 24.21
C GLU A 120 12.31 -8.83 23.03
N ASP A 121 12.69 -8.42 21.81
CA ASP A 121 11.94 -8.79 20.61
C ASP A 121 12.21 -10.23 20.20
N HIS A 122 11.15 -10.93 19.79
CA HIS A 122 11.16 -12.37 19.61
C HIS A 122 11.02 -12.74 18.15
N ALA A 123 12.13 -13.09 17.50
CA ALA A 123 12.10 -13.64 16.15
C ALA A 123 11.47 -15.04 16.15
N VAL A 124 10.39 -15.18 15.40
CA VAL A 124 9.61 -16.43 15.32
C VAL A 124 9.82 -17.14 14.00
N LEU A 125 10.02 -16.39 12.90
CA LEU A 125 10.36 -16.96 11.60
C LEU A 125 11.49 -16.16 10.97
N SER A 126 12.46 -16.86 10.39
CA SER A 126 13.58 -16.25 9.67
C SER A 126 13.15 -15.81 8.27
N ILE A 127 14.02 -15.05 7.60
CA ILE A 127 13.86 -14.73 6.17
C ILE A 127 13.70 -16.02 5.35
N GLY A 128 12.76 -16.03 4.41
CA GLY A 128 12.39 -17.20 3.60
C GLY A 128 11.47 -18.20 4.30
N GLU A 129 11.31 -18.12 5.62
CA GLU A 129 10.36 -18.95 6.38
C GLU A 129 8.99 -18.25 6.54
N VAL A 130 8.97 -16.92 6.40
CA VAL A 130 7.74 -16.12 6.38
C VAL A 130 7.06 -16.28 5.02
N ASN A 131 5.84 -16.80 5.05
CA ASN A 131 4.96 -16.93 3.89
C ASN A 131 3.50 -16.91 4.38
N LEU A 132 2.56 -16.82 3.44
CA LEU A 132 1.13 -16.77 3.75
C LEU A 132 0.69 -17.89 4.69
N ARG A 133 1.19 -19.11 4.48
CA ARG A 133 0.82 -20.28 5.28
C ARG A 133 1.45 -20.26 6.67
N SER A 134 2.70 -19.84 6.78
CA SER A 134 3.37 -19.77 8.08
C SER A 134 2.75 -18.67 8.93
N LEU A 135 2.43 -17.50 8.37
CA LEU A 135 1.74 -16.41 9.08
C LEU A 135 0.46 -16.87 9.79
N LEU A 136 -0.42 -17.59 9.09
CA LEU A 136 -1.69 -18.08 9.64
C LEU A 136 -1.55 -19.10 10.77
N ARG A 137 -0.36 -19.69 10.92
CA ARG A 137 -0.08 -20.74 11.91
C ARG A 137 0.68 -20.23 13.12
N GLN A 138 1.09 -18.97 13.13
CA GLN A 138 1.89 -18.45 14.23
C GLN A 138 1.03 -18.27 15.48
N VAL A 139 1.55 -18.82 16.58
CA VAL A 139 1.02 -18.63 17.92
C VAL A 139 2.19 -18.22 18.79
N HIS A 140 2.03 -17.16 19.56
CA HIS A 140 3.05 -16.66 20.46
C HIS A 140 2.47 -16.52 21.87
N PRO A 141 3.08 -17.14 22.91
CA PRO A 141 2.61 -16.98 24.28
C PRO A 141 2.73 -15.53 24.76
N ILE A 142 1.71 -15.06 25.47
CA ILE A 142 1.69 -13.71 26.05
C ILE A 142 2.72 -13.59 27.18
N GLY A 143 3.48 -12.48 27.21
CA GLY A 143 4.40 -12.13 28.30
C GLY A 143 5.87 -12.39 27.98
N CYS A 144 6.76 -12.18 28.95
CA CYS A 144 8.21 -12.36 28.78
C CYS A 144 8.71 -13.77 29.12
N ASP A 145 7.82 -14.68 29.58
CA ASP A 145 8.22 -16.05 29.92
C ASP A 145 8.28 -16.91 28.67
N HIS A 146 9.43 -16.82 28.01
CA HIS A 146 9.68 -17.45 26.73
C HIS A 146 10.52 -18.70 26.87
N ARG A 147 10.33 -19.46 27.95
CA ARG A 147 10.82 -20.83 28.02
C ARG A 147 10.09 -21.64 26.97
N LEU A 148 10.59 -21.57 25.73
CA LEU A 148 10.27 -22.48 24.66
C LEU A 148 10.65 -23.86 25.16
N GLY A 149 9.68 -24.55 25.73
CA GLY A 149 9.74 -25.98 25.88
C GLY A 149 9.88 -26.54 24.48
N SER A 150 11.11 -26.84 24.08
CA SER A 150 11.42 -27.83 23.07
C SER A 150 10.58 -29.07 23.41
N ALA A 151 9.56 -29.33 22.58
CA ALA A 151 8.52 -30.36 22.69
C ALA A 151 7.21 -29.98 23.40
N ALA A 152 6.21 -29.58 22.61
CA ALA A 152 4.80 -29.94 22.83
C ALA A 152 4.28 -30.41 21.46
N SER A 153 4.38 -31.72 21.19
CA SER A 153 3.30 -32.71 21.34
C SER A 153 2.14 -32.47 20.37
N ASN A 154 1.76 -33.53 19.66
CA ASN A 154 0.73 -33.58 18.62
C ASN A 154 -0.71 -33.29 19.13
N ALA A 155 -0.87 -32.47 20.15
CA ALA A 155 -2.18 -31.99 20.57
C ALA A 155 -2.73 -31.03 19.49
N PRO A 156 -4.01 -31.15 19.11
CA PRO A 156 -4.63 -30.16 18.23
C PRO A 156 -4.54 -28.80 18.91
N VAL A 157 -3.72 -27.91 18.33
CA VAL A 157 -3.66 -26.50 18.71
C VAL A 157 -5.09 -25.97 18.58
N PRO A 158 -5.67 -25.35 19.64
CA PRO A 158 -6.97 -24.69 19.51
C PRO A 158 -6.88 -23.73 18.33
N ARG A 159 -7.83 -23.79 17.40
CA ARG A 159 -7.98 -22.71 16.42
C ARG A 159 -8.00 -21.41 17.21
N LEU A 160 -7.21 -20.43 16.76
CA LEU A 160 -7.27 -19.05 17.23
C LEU A 160 -8.74 -18.69 17.46
N HIS A 161 -9.10 -18.45 18.71
CA HIS A 161 -10.42 -17.93 19.03
C HIS A 161 -10.54 -16.57 18.31
N PRO A 162 -11.64 -16.26 17.62
CA PRO A 162 -11.80 -15.04 16.81
C PRO A 162 -11.82 -13.72 17.63
N PHE A 163 -11.43 -13.77 18.90
CA PHE A 163 -11.44 -12.63 19.82
C PHE A 163 -10.10 -12.51 20.54
N LEU A 164 -9.02 -12.28 19.79
CA LEU A 164 -7.90 -11.55 20.36
C LEU A 164 -8.29 -10.07 20.33
N LYS A 165 -8.65 -9.53 21.51
CA LYS A 165 -8.63 -8.07 21.68
C LYS A 165 -7.20 -7.59 21.40
N PRO A 166 -7.02 -6.50 20.64
CA PRO A 166 -5.74 -6.08 20.08
C PRO A 166 -4.84 -5.40 21.13
N GLU A 167 -4.86 -5.85 22.39
CA GLU A 167 -4.34 -4.97 23.43
C GLU A 167 -2.86 -4.67 23.24
N PHE A 168 -1.94 -5.59 22.89
CA PHE A 168 -0.55 -5.20 22.53
C PHE A 168 0.21 -6.27 21.72
N TYR A 169 0.01 -6.36 20.40
CA TYR A 169 0.89 -7.17 19.53
C TYR A 169 1.31 -6.36 18.30
N TYR A 170 2.61 -6.26 18.09
CA TYR A 170 3.19 -5.68 16.89
C TYR A 170 3.97 -6.74 16.14
N MET A 171 3.70 -6.82 14.84
CA MET A 171 4.42 -7.66 13.92
C MET A 171 5.38 -6.76 13.14
N SER A 172 6.62 -6.65 13.62
CA SER A 172 7.65 -5.92 12.87
C SER A 172 8.22 -6.83 11.80
N LEU A 173 8.08 -6.40 10.55
CA LEU A 173 8.74 -6.98 9.39
C LEU A 173 9.80 -5.96 8.98
N SER A 174 11.07 -6.20 9.30
CA SER A 174 12.13 -5.28 8.87
C SER A 174 12.87 -5.84 7.65
N THR A 175 13.07 -4.97 6.66
CA THR A 175 13.90 -5.26 5.49
C THR A 175 15.21 -4.51 5.66
N CYS A 176 16.32 -5.23 5.73
CA CYS A 176 17.64 -4.64 5.62
C CYS A 176 18.36 -5.35 4.47
N VAL A 177 18.09 -4.90 3.26
CA VAL A 177 18.44 -5.61 2.02
C VAL A 177 19.91 -5.46 1.69
N SER A 178 20.50 -4.31 2.04
CA SER A 178 21.94 -4.08 1.91
C SER A 178 22.73 -5.02 2.78
N TRP A 179 22.25 -5.19 4.00
CA TRP A 179 22.77 -6.18 4.92
C TRP A 179 22.46 -7.60 4.46
N SER A 180 21.27 -7.92 3.95
CA SER A 180 20.96 -9.26 3.45
C SER A 180 21.85 -9.66 2.27
N THR A 181 22.17 -8.73 1.37
CA THR A 181 23.06 -8.99 0.22
C THR A 181 24.53 -9.09 0.63
N ALA A 182 24.97 -8.30 1.61
CA ALA A 182 26.29 -8.45 2.21
C ALA A 182 26.41 -9.77 2.98
N CYS A 183 25.38 -10.12 3.76
CA CYS A 183 25.26 -11.40 4.45
C CYS A 183 25.18 -12.58 3.52
N GLN A 184 24.48 -12.45 2.39
CA GLN A 184 24.35 -13.51 1.42
C GLN A 184 25.68 -13.74 0.71
N ARG A 185 26.39 -12.67 0.32
CA ARG A 185 27.77 -12.78 -0.21
C ARG A 185 28.74 -13.35 0.82
N GLN A 186 28.61 -12.96 2.09
CA GLN A 186 29.41 -13.52 3.17
C GLN A 186 29.06 -15.00 3.40
N ALA A 187 27.78 -15.37 3.37
CA ALA A 187 27.32 -16.76 3.48
C ALA A 187 27.76 -17.62 2.29
N GLU A 188 27.75 -17.08 1.07
CA GLU A 188 28.30 -17.72 -0.12
C GLU A 188 29.82 -17.91 -0.03
N GLY A 189 30.53 -16.94 0.56
CA GLY A 189 31.97 -17.06 0.83
C GLY A 189 32.32 -18.01 1.97
N ASP A 190 31.49 -18.07 3.01
CA ASP A 190 31.66 -18.94 4.18
C ASP A 190 31.21 -20.39 3.89
N CYS A 191 30.42 -20.61 2.84
CA CYS A 191 29.96 -21.92 2.35
C CYS A 191 30.31 -22.13 0.85
N PRO A 192 31.59 -22.09 0.44
CA PRO A 192 31.97 -21.96 -0.97
C PRO A 192 31.72 -23.21 -1.83
N ASP A 193 31.62 -24.40 -1.23
CA ASP A 193 31.64 -25.68 -1.97
C ASP A 193 30.47 -26.63 -1.66
N ASN A 194 29.45 -26.19 -0.92
CA ASN A 194 28.34 -27.07 -0.55
C ASN A 194 26.98 -26.35 -0.72
N PRO A 195 26.09 -26.83 -1.61
CA PRO A 195 24.72 -26.34 -1.70
C PRO A 195 23.86 -26.80 -0.52
N ASP A 196 24.48 -27.09 0.64
CA ASP A 196 23.77 -27.46 1.86
C ASP A 196 22.99 -26.25 2.36
N PRO A 197 21.64 -26.28 2.27
CA PRO A 197 20.81 -25.18 2.75
C PRO A 197 20.98 -24.91 4.24
N ALA A 198 21.51 -25.86 5.02
CA ALA A 198 21.80 -25.68 6.44
C ALA A 198 23.03 -24.77 6.68
N CYS A 199 24.09 -24.90 5.87
CA CYS A 199 25.27 -24.04 5.96
C CYS A 199 24.89 -22.58 5.65
N HIS A 200 24.19 -22.39 4.53
CA HIS A 200 23.73 -21.07 4.09
C HIS A 200 22.81 -20.42 5.14
N ARG A 201 21.90 -21.19 5.75
CA ARG A 201 21.04 -20.72 6.84
C ARG A 201 21.82 -20.35 8.10
N ALA A 202 22.83 -21.13 8.47
CA ALA A 202 23.66 -20.86 9.65
C ALA A 202 24.46 -19.56 9.47
N ALA A 203 25.04 -19.33 8.29
CA ALA A 203 25.78 -18.11 7.98
C ALA A 203 24.86 -16.86 7.96
N LEU A 204 23.68 -16.96 7.35
CA LEU A 204 22.67 -15.89 7.41
C LEU A 204 22.25 -15.57 8.86
N ASN A 205 22.10 -16.58 9.72
CA ASN A 205 21.74 -16.39 11.13
C ASN A 205 22.86 -15.71 11.95
N VAL A 206 24.13 -16.00 11.68
CA VAL A 206 25.27 -15.31 12.31
C VAL A 206 25.29 -13.84 11.91
N CYS A 207 25.18 -13.58 10.61
CA CYS A 207 25.19 -12.24 10.07
C CYS A 207 23.99 -11.43 10.61
N HIS A 208 22.79 -12.00 10.60
CA HIS A 208 21.60 -11.34 11.15
C HIS A 208 21.72 -10.99 12.64
N ARG A 209 22.30 -11.86 13.47
CA ARG A 209 22.55 -11.55 14.89
C ARG A 209 23.48 -10.36 15.06
N GLU A 210 24.48 -10.24 14.20
CA GLU A 210 25.41 -9.12 14.21
C GLU A 210 24.73 -7.82 13.76
N PHE A 211 23.86 -7.86 12.76
CA PHE A 211 23.01 -6.73 12.38
C PHE A 211 22.13 -6.24 13.53
N LEU A 212 21.38 -7.15 14.16
CA LEU A 212 20.51 -6.82 15.30
C LEU A 212 21.33 -6.29 16.50
N ARG A 213 22.57 -6.76 16.67
CA ARG A 213 23.49 -6.21 17.67
C ARG A 213 23.87 -4.77 17.31
N GLN A 214 24.26 -4.51 16.07
CA GLN A 214 24.65 -3.16 15.61
C GLN A 214 23.51 -2.15 15.68
N GLN A 215 22.29 -2.54 15.28
CA GLN A 215 21.08 -1.73 15.45
C GLN A 215 20.82 -1.38 16.91
N ARG A 216 20.87 -2.38 17.81
CA ARG A 216 20.69 -2.14 19.26
C ARG A 216 21.75 -1.22 19.84
N GLU A 217 23.01 -1.39 19.45
CA GLU A 217 24.09 -0.53 19.93
C GLU A 217 23.97 0.90 19.42
N ALA A 218 23.44 1.11 18.21
CA ALA A 218 23.18 2.45 17.70
C ALA A 218 21.99 3.12 18.39
N MET A 219 20.88 2.39 18.60
CA MET A 219 19.75 2.88 19.38
C MET A 219 20.17 3.29 20.81
N LYS A 220 21.05 2.52 21.46
CA LYS A 220 21.61 2.89 22.78
C LYS A 220 22.41 4.18 22.77
N ARG A 221 23.08 4.50 21.67
CA ARG A 221 23.87 5.74 21.52
C ARG A 221 23.01 6.96 21.19
N GLY A 222 21.71 6.78 20.98
CA GLY A 222 20.85 7.83 20.44
C GLY A 222 21.16 8.13 18.98
N ASP A 223 21.92 7.26 18.30
CA ASP A 223 22.10 7.34 16.87
C ASP A 223 20.77 6.90 16.24
N THR A 224 20.08 7.81 15.57
CA THR A 224 19.19 7.41 14.50
C THR A 224 20.07 6.82 13.42
N ILE A 225 20.25 5.49 13.38
CA ILE A 225 20.57 4.87 12.10
C ILE A 225 19.36 5.22 11.24
N GLY A 226 19.49 6.22 10.37
CA GLY A 226 18.50 6.41 9.32
C GLY A 226 18.41 5.08 8.59
N ALA A 227 17.32 4.34 8.80
CA ALA A 227 17.05 3.14 8.04
C ALA A 227 17.10 3.46 6.53
N GLY A 228 16.86 4.72 6.15
CA GLY A 228 17.09 5.28 4.82
C GLY A 228 18.52 5.14 4.30
N GLU A 229 19.53 5.76 4.92
CA GLU A 229 20.85 5.94 4.26
C GLU A 229 21.60 4.63 3.97
N GLN A 230 21.36 3.54 4.72
CA GLN A 230 22.02 2.25 4.45
C GLN A 230 21.15 1.23 3.69
N CYS A 231 19.82 1.39 3.65
CA CYS A 231 18.94 0.47 2.89
C CYS A 231 18.56 1.01 1.51
N GLU A 232 18.71 2.31 1.25
CA GLU A 232 18.27 2.99 0.02
C GLU A 232 18.88 2.43 -1.28
N ASP A 233 20.02 1.73 -1.20
CA ASP A 233 20.78 1.33 -2.39
C ASP A 233 20.57 -0.12 -2.86
N VAL A 234 19.79 -0.94 -2.15
CA VAL A 234 19.77 -2.39 -2.41
C VAL A 234 18.39 -2.90 -2.81
N GLY A 235 18.19 -2.93 -4.14
CA GLY A 235 17.71 -4.13 -4.85
C GLY A 235 16.22 -4.48 -4.82
N ILE A 236 15.48 -4.30 -3.70
CA ILE A 236 14.06 -4.70 -3.66
C ILE A 236 13.21 -3.90 -4.65
N SER A 237 13.60 -2.68 -5.00
CA SER A 237 12.90 -1.91 -6.02
C SER A 237 13.63 -1.81 -7.36
N ARG A 238 14.97 -1.76 -7.37
CA ARG A 238 15.75 -1.54 -8.61
C ARG A 238 15.66 -2.71 -9.62
N GLY A 239 15.23 -3.91 -9.19
CA GLY A 239 15.02 -5.07 -10.07
C GLY A 239 13.55 -5.44 -10.35
N PHE A 240 12.59 -4.81 -9.69
CA PHE A 240 11.17 -5.20 -9.72
C PHE A 240 10.30 -4.34 -10.63
N ASN A 241 10.93 -3.52 -11.48
CA ASN A 241 10.26 -2.70 -12.48
C ASN A 241 9.77 -3.54 -13.67
N ARG A 242 9.11 -4.67 -13.39
CA ARG A 242 8.44 -5.47 -14.39
C ARG A 242 6.98 -5.58 -14.01
N GLU A 243 6.17 -5.04 -14.89
CA GLU A 243 4.72 -5.13 -14.86
C GLU A 243 4.18 -6.56 -14.58
N ASP A 244 4.90 -7.61 -15.00
CA ASP A 244 4.52 -9.02 -14.82
C ASP A 244 4.63 -9.51 -13.36
N LYS A 245 5.26 -8.75 -12.46
CA LYS A 245 5.45 -9.11 -11.05
C LYS A 245 4.52 -8.40 -10.08
N VAL A 246 3.56 -7.61 -10.58
CA VAL A 246 2.65 -6.85 -9.72
C VAL A 246 1.27 -7.49 -9.69
N GLU A 247 0.73 -7.68 -8.49
CA GLU A 247 -0.65 -8.09 -8.24
C GLU A 247 -1.41 -6.95 -7.57
N ALA A 248 -2.66 -6.75 -8.00
CA ALA A 248 -3.62 -5.97 -7.24
C ALA A 248 -4.52 -6.95 -6.47
N TYR A 249 -4.81 -6.64 -5.22
CA TYR A 249 -5.67 -7.46 -4.36
C TYR A 249 -7.00 -6.75 -4.23
N ALA A 250 -8.11 -7.46 -4.47
CA ALA A 250 -9.41 -6.83 -4.43
C ALA A 250 -10.46 -7.66 -3.71
N SER A 251 -11.46 -6.97 -3.19
CA SER A 251 -12.65 -7.57 -2.59
C SER A 251 -13.89 -6.88 -3.14
N VAL A 252 -14.95 -7.64 -3.39
CA VAL A 252 -16.29 -7.08 -3.62
C VAL A 252 -17.11 -7.31 -2.35
N ARG A 253 -17.95 -6.35 -1.98
CA ARG A 253 -18.84 -6.46 -0.82
C ARG A 253 -20.10 -5.63 -1.00
N PRO A 254 -21.15 -5.83 -0.18
CA PRO A 254 -22.30 -4.94 -0.19
C PRO A 254 -21.90 -3.49 0.12
N SER A 255 -22.37 -2.55 -0.72
CA SER A 255 -22.07 -1.13 -0.56
C SER A 255 -22.79 -0.54 0.64
N LYS A 256 -22.04 0.15 1.52
CA LYS A 256 -22.62 0.96 2.59
C LYS A 256 -23.17 2.31 2.12
N LYS A 257 -22.95 2.68 0.85
CA LYS A 257 -23.36 3.99 0.28
C LYS A 257 -24.73 3.95 -0.39
N LEU A 258 -25.17 2.76 -0.83
CA LEU A 258 -26.47 2.57 -1.48
C LEU A 258 -26.93 1.12 -1.28
N ALA A 259 -28.13 0.93 -0.75
CA ALA A 259 -28.68 -0.40 -0.52
C ALA A 259 -28.77 -1.21 -1.82
N GLY A 260 -28.28 -2.46 -1.77
CA GLY A 260 -28.26 -3.37 -2.91
C GLY A 260 -27.20 -3.08 -3.96
N ALA A 261 -26.37 -2.04 -3.78
CA ALA A 261 -25.19 -1.78 -4.60
C ALA A 261 -23.97 -2.55 -4.06
N TYR A 262 -22.86 -2.51 -4.81
CA TYR A 262 -21.60 -3.18 -4.47
C TYR A 262 -20.50 -2.14 -4.23
N GLU A 263 -19.57 -2.45 -3.34
CA GLU A 263 -18.28 -1.77 -3.20
C GLU A 263 -17.20 -2.71 -3.70
N ILE A 264 -16.38 -2.22 -4.61
CA ILE A 264 -15.18 -2.87 -5.11
C ILE A 264 -14.01 -2.15 -4.45
N PHE A 265 -13.24 -2.85 -3.61
CA PHE A 265 -12.07 -2.28 -2.97
C PHE A 265 -10.82 -2.91 -3.56
N VAL A 266 -10.02 -2.14 -4.29
CA VAL A 266 -8.77 -2.59 -4.94
C VAL A 266 -7.59 -2.02 -4.18
N LYS A 267 -6.61 -2.87 -3.89
CA LYS A 267 -5.41 -2.54 -3.12
C LYS A 267 -4.14 -2.95 -3.84
N LEU A 268 -3.09 -2.21 -3.55
CA LEU A 268 -1.71 -2.49 -3.91
C LEU A 268 -0.90 -2.61 -2.63
N PHE A 269 0.04 -3.54 -2.61
CA PHE A 269 0.96 -3.70 -1.51
C PHE A 269 2.34 -3.17 -1.92
N TYR A 270 2.88 -2.25 -1.15
CA TYR A 270 4.22 -1.72 -1.32
C TYR A 270 5.12 -2.30 -0.23
N PRO A 271 6.35 -2.69 -0.54
CA PRO A 271 7.26 -3.25 0.46
C PRO A 271 7.68 -2.22 1.51
N GLN A 272 7.46 -0.93 1.27
CA GLN A 272 7.94 0.17 2.09
C GLN A 272 7.24 1.46 1.72
N ASN A 273 6.96 2.32 2.69
CA ASN A 273 6.70 3.75 2.53
C ASN A 273 7.99 4.51 2.86
N THR A 274 8.51 5.29 1.91
CA THR A 274 9.80 6.00 2.05
C THR A 274 9.62 7.47 2.35
N MET A 275 8.39 7.91 2.68
CA MET A 275 8.17 9.30 3.05
C MET A 275 8.65 9.53 4.47
N GLU A 276 9.89 9.99 4.59
CA GLU A 276 10.43 10.42 5.88
C GLU A 276 10.29 11.93 6.05
N ALA A 277 9.62 12.34 7.12
CA ALA A 277 9.39 13.71 7.48
C ALA A 277 9.52 13.88 8.99
N LEU A 278 10.63 14.47 9.45
CA LEU A 278 10.89 14.65 10.89
C LEU A 278 10.86 13.31 11.67
N GLY A 279 11.25 12.20 11.02
CA GLY A 279 11.20 10.85 11.58
C GLY A 279 9.83 10.17 11.51
N PHE A 280 8.80 10.81 10.92
CA PHE A 280 7.48 10.23 10.70
C PHE A 280 7.27 9.81 9.25
N GLY A 281 6.44 8.80 9.03
CA GLY A 281 5.93 8.37 7.72
C GLY A 281 6.75 7.28 7.04
N TYR A 282 8.00 7.06 7.44
CA TYR A 282 8.75 5.89 7.00
C TYR A 282 8.21 4.64 7.70
N HIS A 283 7.82 3.63 6.94
CA HIS A 283 7.50 2.32 7.48
C HIS A 283 7.71 1.22 6.43
N VAL A 284 8.05 0.01 6.86
CA VAL A 284 8.11 -1.15 5.96
C VAL A 284 6.69 -1.65 5.73
N GLY A 285 6.32 -2.10 4.53
CA GLY A 285 4.97 -2.59 4.25
C GLY A 285 3.91 -1.48 4.26
N ASP A 286 3.24 -1.30 3.11
CA ASP A 286 2.25 -0.24 2.95
C ASP A 286 1.12 -0.71 2.03
N TRP A 287 -0.11 -0.33 2.37
CA TRP A 287 -1.33 -0.76 1.69
C TRP A 287 -2.10 0.47 1.22
N GLU A 288 -2.09 0.67 -0.09
CA GLU A 288 -2.82 1.77 -0.72
C GLU A 288 -3.80 1.23 -1.75
N GLY A 289 -4.74 2.05 -2.19
CA GLY A 289 -5.80 1.54 -3.06
C GLY A 289 -6.88 2.52 -3.43
N VAL A 290 -8.05 1.99 -3.77
CA VAL A 290 -9.23 2.78 -4.13
C VAL A 290 -10.49 1.95 -3.93
N SER A 291 -11.57 2.57 -3.41
CA SER A 291 -12.90 1.95 -3.41
C SER A 291 -13.77 2.55 -4.51
N ILE A 292 -14.52 1.70 -5.20
CA ILE A 292 -15.46 2.06 -6.26
C ILE A 292 -16.81 1.45 -5.89
N HIS A 293 -17.82 2.29 -5.67
CA HIS A 293 -19.18 1.81 -5.45
C HIS A 293 -19.95 1.82 -6.75
N VAL A 294 -20.59 0.69 -7.04
CA VAL A 294 -21.30 0.43 -8.29
C VAL A 294 -22.72 -0.04 -8.01
N THR A 295 -23.69 0.47 -8.76
CA THR A 295 -25.09 0.05 -8.70
C THR A 295 -25.27 -1.39 -9.20
N ARG A 296 -26.47 -1.97 -9.06
CA ARG A 296 -26.80 -3.33 -9.56
C ARG A 296 -26.70 -3.48 -11.07
N ASP A 297 -27.00 -2.41 -11.80
CA ASP A 297 -26.79 -2.31 -13.25
C ASP A 297 -25.35 -1.89 -13.60
N GLU A 298 -24.43 -2.06 -12.64
CA GLU A 298 -22.98 -1.92 -12.80
C GLU A 298 -22.58 -0.54 -13.33
N ARG A 299 -23.07 0.52 -12.67
CA ARG A 299 -22.64 1.91 -12.88
C ARG A 299 -21.93 2.42 -11.65
N ALA A 300 -20.68 2.89 -11.80
CA ALA A 300 -19.98 3.55 -10.71
C ALA A 300 -20.70 4.85 -10.32
N PHE A 301 -20.90 5.09 -9.03
CA PHE A 301 -21.59 6.29 -8.53
C PHE A 301 -20.88 6.96 -7.35
N TYR A 302 -19.93 6.28 -6.71
CA TYR A 302 -19.15 6.83 -5.62
C TYR A 302 -17.74 6.22 -5.67
N VAL A 303 -16.71 7.01 -5.42
CA VAL A 303 -15.33 6.54 -5.33
C VAL A 303 -14.66 7.16 -4.12
N THR A 304 -13.77 6.40 -3.46
CA THR A 304 -12.92 6.92 -2.39
C THR A 304 -11.47 6.60 -2.62
N TYR A 305 -10.61 7.57 -2.33
CA TYR A 305 -9.17 7.48 -2.40
C TYR A 305 -8.62 7.58 -0.97
N PRO A 306 -8.04 6.51 -0.41
CA PRO A 306 -7.32 6.58 0.85
C PRO A 306 -6.13 7.53 0.71
N GLN A 307 -6.04 8.44 1.67
CA GLN A 307 -5.00 9.46 1.81
C GLN A 307 -4.80 9.74 3.30
N HIS A 308 -3.64 10.27 3.67
CA HIS A 308 -3.28 10.56 5.05
C HIS A 308 -4.19 11.59 5.75
N GLU A 309 -4.93 12.43 5.01
CA GLU A 309 -5.79 13.50 5.56
C GLU A 309 -7.30 13.15 5.55
N GLY A 310 -7.66 11.92 5.95
CA GLY A 310 -9.07 11.49 6.02
C GLY A 310 -9.67 11.00 4.71
N GLY A 311 -8.82 10.87 3.68
CA GLY A 311 -9.21 10.41 2.35
C GLY A 311 -10.05 11.41 1.58
N GLN A 312 -10.29 11.08 0.33
CA GLN A 312 -11.14 11.87 -0.54
C GLN A 312 -12.19 11.03 -1.19
N ALA A 313 -13.30 11.66 -1.53
CA ALA A 313 -14.37 10.99 -2.22
C ALA A 313 -14.97 11.89 -3.29
N ALA A 314 -15.47 11.24 -4.33
CA ALA A 314 -16.31 11.87 -5.33
C ALA A 314 -17.54 11.00 -5.56
N HIS A 315 -18.64 11.63 -5.92
CA HIS A 315 -19.91 10.97 -6.16
C HIS A 315 -20.60 11.55 -7.38
N ARG A 316 -21.49 10.77 -7.98
CA ARG A 316 -22.49 11.25 -8.94
C ARG A 316 -23.83 10.59 -8.62
N SER A 317 -24.90 11.12 -9.20
CA SER A 317 -26.23 10.53 -8.99
C SER A 317 -26.26 9.08 -9.47
N PRO A 318 -26.72 8.11 -8.66
CA PRO A 318 -26.89 6.72 -9.10
C PRO A 318 -27.94 6.54 -10.21
N THR A 319 -28.86 7.49 -10.35
CA THR A 319 -29.93 7.44 -11.35
C THR A 319 -29.60 8.17 -12.64
N ASP A 320 -28.61 9.08 -12.62
CA ASP A 320 -28.19 9.84 -13.79
C ASP A 320 -26.80 9.38 -14.27
N PRO A 321 -26.72 8.52 -15.30
CA PRO A 321 -25.45 8.04 -15.82
C PRO A 321 -24.62 9.14 -16.49
N ARG A 322 -25.25 10.26 -16.88
CA ARG A 322 -24.59 11.44 -17.46
C ARG A 322 -24.30 12.52 -16.41
N GLY A 323 -24.71 12.27 -15.16
CA GLY A 323 -24.50 13.18 -14.05
C GLY A 323 -23.01 13.43 -13.84
N GLU A 324 -22.67 14.69 -13.63
CA GLU A 324 -21.30 15.11 -13.34
C GLU A 324 -20.84 14.54 -11.99
N TRP A 325 -19.58 14.12 -11.94
CA TRP A 325 -18.93 13.78 -10.68
C TRP A 325 -18.70 15.04 -9.86
N ARG A 326 -19.04 14.97 -8.58
CA ARG A 326 -18.87 16.03 -7.60
C ARG A 326 -17.97 15.55 -6.47
N SER A 327 -16.96 16.36 -6.13
CA SER A 327 -16.13 16.14 -4.95
C SER A 327 -17.00 16.22 -3.69
N VAL A 328 -16.75 15.33 -2.72
CA VAL A 328 -17.35 15.39 -1.38
C VAL A 328 -16.54 16.31 -0.46
N ALA A 329 -15.28 16.62 -0.82
CA ALA A 329 -14.37 17.42 -0.02
C ALA A 329 -14.22 18.87 -0.56
N PHE A 330 -13.75 19.77 0.31
CA PHE A 330 -13.62 21.23 0.11
C PHE A 330 -12.82 21.68 -1.12
N ARG A 331 -12.12 20.77 -1.80
CA ARG A 331 -11.39 21.08 -3.02
C ARG A 331 -12.30 20.71 -4.22
N GLU A 332 -12.77 21.72 -4.95
CA GLU A 332 -13.68 21.56 -6.10
C GLU A 332 -13.03 20.92 -7.34
N ARG A 333 -11.70 20.76 -7.34
CA ARG A 333 -10.91 20.27 -8.50
C ARG A 333 -10.83 18.75 -8.64
N TRP A 334 -11.61 17.99 -7.88
CA TRP A 334 -11.40 16.54 -7.68
C TRP A 334 -12.46 15.74 -8.40
N VAL A 335 -12.27 15.65 -9.72
CA VAL A 335 -13.13 14.88 -10.63
C VAL A 335 -12.38 13.59 -10.99
N PRO A 336 -12.92 12.41 -10.65
CA PRO A 336 -12.34 11.13 -11.05
C PRO A 336 -12.17 11.04 -12.56
N LYS A 337 -11.02 10.52 -13.00
CA LYS A 337 -10.76 10.24 -14.41
C LYS A 337 -10.89 8.74 -14.67
N PHE A 338 -11.31 8.38 -15.88
CA PHE A 338 -11.44 6.99 -16.32
C PHE A 338 -10.71 6.79 -17.65
N GLU A 339 -10.10 5.62 -17.82
CA GLU A 339 -9.65 5.11 -19.12
C GLU A 339 -10.80 4.29 -19.73
N GLY A 340 -11.41 4.82 -20.80
CA GLY A 340 -12.73 4.35 -21.23
C GLY A 340 -13.81 4.71 -20.22
N ASP A 341 -14.82 3.85 -20.09
CA ASP A 341 -16.00 4.15 -19.27
C ASP A 341 -15.93 3.62 -17.83
N THR A 342 -15.00 2.69 -17.54
CA THR A 342 -15.05 1.89 -16.30
C THR A 342 -13.73 1.77 -15.55
N HIS A 343 -12.58 1.99 -16.21
CA HIS A 343 -11.27 1.81 -15.57
C HIS A 343 -10.82 3.09 -14.90
N LEU A 344 -11.01 3.18 -13.58
CA LEU A 344 -10.68 4.38 -12.82
C LEU A 344 -9.17 4.67 -12.87
N VAL A 345 -8.79 5.91 -13.17
CA VAL A 345 -7.40 6.36 -13.15
C VAL A 345 -7.08 6.88 -11.75
N VAL A 346 -6.06 6.28 -11.13
CA VAL A 346 -5.54 6.65 -9.81
C VAL A 346 -4.12 7.19 -9.98
N TYR A 347 -3.83 8.36 -9.43
CA TYR A 347 -2.49 8.93 -9.36
C TYR A 347 -1.88 8.58 -8.01
N VAL A 348 -0.71 7.96 -8.02
CA VAL A 348 -0.02 7.50 -6.81
C VAL A 348 1.07 8.51 -6.45
N ALA A 349 1.06 8.97 -5.21
CA ALA A 349 2.06 9.90 -4.69
C ALA A 349 3.41 9.21 -4.50
N ALA A 350 4.47 9.89 -4.94
CA ALA A 350 5.84 9.44 -4.74
C ALA A 350 6.12 9.24 -3.25
N LYS A 351 6.72 8.10 -2.91
CA LYS A 351 7.20 7.72 -1.57
C LYS A 351 6.10 7.38 -0.57
N SER A 352 5.03 8.17 -0.51
CA SER A 352 3.91 7.97 0.41
C SER A 352 2.86 6.99 -0.10
N HIS A 353 2.85 6.73 -1.42
CA HIS A 353 1.89 5.87 -2.12
C HIS A 353 0.41 6.26 -2.01
N ALA A 354 0.09 7.36 -1.33
CA ALA A 354 -1.27 7.87 -1.22
C ALA A 354 -1.94 8.04 -2.59
N SER A 355 -3.25 7.79 -2.64
CA SER A 355 -4.00 7.68 -3.90
C SER A 355 -4.80 8.94 -4.20
N TYR A 356 -4.78 9.40 -5.46
CA TYR A 356 -5.38 10.67 -5.89
C TYR A 356 -6.21 10.51 -7.18
N PRO A 357 -7.38 11.18 -7.34
CA PRO A 357 -8.16 11.17 -8.58
C PRO A 357 -7.57 12.04 -9.71
N VAL A 358 -6.71 13.00 -9.38
CA VAL A 358 -6.13 13.94 -10.34
C VAL A 358 -4.62 14.03 -10.14
N SER A 359 -3.88 14.34 -11.19
CA SER A 359 -2.44 14.58 -11.10
C SER A 359 -2.15 15.92 -10.43
N GLY A 360 -1.12 15.98 -9.58
CA GLY A 360 -0.67 17.26 -9.04
C GLY A 360 0.27 17.16 -7.85
N THR A 361 0.13 18.12 -6.95
CA THR A 361 0.86 18.19 -5.69
C THR A 361 -0.09 18.67 -4.60
N ASP A 362 -0.14 17.91 -3.52
CA ASP A 362 -1.04 18.17 -2.40
C ASP A 362 -0.23 18.43 -1.14
N GLY A 363 -0.35 19.65 -0.61
CA GLY A 363 0.30 20.03 0.63
C GLY A 363 -0.31 19.32 1.84
N ARG A 364 0.54 18.90 2.78
CA ARG A 364 0.20 18.15 4.00
C ARG A 364 0.50 18.93 5.29
N GLY A 365 0.27 20.24 5.26
CA GLY A 365 0.64 21.14 6.34
C GLY A 365 2.16 21.16 6.57
N ALA A 366 2.61 20.66 7.73
CA ALA A 366 4.02 20.61 8.11
C ALA A 366 4.79 19.40 7.53
N LEU A 367 4.07 18.41 6.97
CA LEU A 367 4.68 17.26 6.31
C LEU A 367 5.00 17.60 4.84
N PRO A 368 5.99 16.92 4.23
CA PRO A 368 6.26 17.00 2.80
C PRO A 368 4.99 16.82 1.97
N ALA A 369 4.89 17.57 0.89
CA ALA A 369 3.77 17.47 -0.02
C ALA A 369 3.78 16.14 -0.78
N ASP A 370 2.58 15.60 -1.03
CA ASP A 370 2.41 14.42 -1.87
C ASP A 370 2.51 14.83 -3.34
N HIS A 371 3.53 14.34 -4.04
CA HIS A 371 3.74 14.58 -5.48
C HIS A 371 3.23 13.39 -6.28
N HIS A 372 2.19 13.58 -7.08
CA HIS A 372 1.46 12.50 -7.76
C HIS A 372 1.16 12.91 -9.21
N ASN A 373 2.19 13.34 -9.95
CA ASN A 373 2.00 13.94 -11.27
C ASN A 373 1.61 12.93 -12.35
N GLY A 374 1.76 11.61 -12.10
CA GLY A 374 1.43 10.57 -13.09
C GLY A 374 2.30 10.61 -14.35
N ASN A 375 3.48 11.24 -14.25
CA ASN A 375 4.42 11.46 -15.35
C ASN A 375 5.53 10.39 -15.41
N ASN A 376 5.44 9.33 -14.61
CA ASN A 376 6.31 8.17 -14.73
C ASN A 376 5.98 7.37 -15.99
N SER A 377 6.97 6.70 -16.57
CA SER A 377 6.75 5.70 -17.61
C SER A 377 6.02 4.45 -17.09
N PHE A 378 6.09 4.16 -15.79
CA PHE A 378 5.39 3.05 -15.18
C PHE A 378 3.91 3.36 -14.97
N VAL A 379 3.05 2.61 -15.69
CA VAL A 379 1.59 2.68 -15.58
C VAL A 379 1.07 1.27 -15.32
N LEU A 380 0.50 1.05 -14.15
CA LEU A 380 -0.03 -0.25 -13.76
C LEU A 380 -1.50 -0.35 -14.14
N ARG A 381 -1.79 -1.08 -15.21
CA ARG A 381 -3.15 -1.52 -15.56
C ARG A 381 -3.45 -2.82 -14.83
N THR A 382 -4.41 -2.81 -13.91
CA THR A 382 -4.69 -3.96 -13.05
C THR A 382 -5.58 -5.03 -13.69
N ARG A 383 -6.22 -4.72 -14.83
CA ARG A 383 -7.06 -5.69 -15.54
C ARG A 383 -6.26 -6.95 -15.90
N GLY A 384 -6.78 -8.12 -15.55
CA GLY A 384 -6.08 -9.41 -15.70
C GLY A 384 -4.96 -9.66 -14.69
N ARG A 385 -4.78 -8.78 -13.70
CA ARG A 385 -3.79 -8.88 -12.60
C ARG A 385 -4.41 -8.68 -11.22
N ILE A 386 -5.74 -8.70 -11.14
CA ILE A 386 -6.47 -8.63 -9.87
C ILE A 386 -6.64 -10.04 -9.31
N VAL A 387 -6.24 -10.21 -8.05
CA VAL A 387 -6.53 -11.38 -7.23
C VAL A 387 -7.75 -11.04 -6.37
N ASN A 388 -8.86 -11.76 -6.55
CA ASN A 388 -9.98 -11.69 -5.62
C ASN A 388 -9.58 -12.37 -4.30
N VAL A 389 -9.50 -11.59 -3.23
CA VAL A 389 -9.13 -12.07 -1.89
C VAL A 389 -10.33 -12.21 -0.96
N GLY A 390 -11.51 -11.81 -1.40
CA GLY A 390 -12.71 -11.75 -0.56
C GLY A 390 -12.62 -10.66 0.49
N SER A 391 -13.58 -10.62 1.40
CA SER A 391 -13.58 -9.65 2.50
C SER A 391 -12.73 -10.12 3.68
N THR A 392 -12.45 -9.25 4.65
CA THR A 392 -11.81 -9.70 5.93
C THR A 392 -12.68 -10.66 6.71
N ALA A 393 -14.01 -10.54 6.61
CA ALA A 393 -14.93 -11.39 7.35
C ALA A 393 -15.18 -12.72 6.60
N HIS A 394 -14.94 -12.72 5.30
CA HIS A 394 -15.17 -13.81 4.37
C HIS A 394 -14.02 -13.84 3.37
N PRO A 395 -12.81 -14.28 3.76
CA PRO A 395 -11.71 -14.38 2.83
C PRO A 395 -11.94 -15.52 1.84
N PHE A 396 -11.51 -15.34 0.59
CA PHE A 396 -11.46 -16.47 -0.35
C PHE A 396 -10.51 -17.56 0.17
N PRO A 397 -10.79 -18.85 -0.11
CA PRO A 397 -9.87 -19.93 0.24
C PRO A 397 -8.44 -19.67 -0.29
N GLY A 398 -7.45 -19.71 0.59
CA GLY A 398 -6.05 -19.38 0.29
C GLY A 398 -5.69 -17.89 0.43
N SER A 399 -6.67 -17.03 0.70
CA SER A 399 -6.51 -15.59 0.93
C SER A 399 -6.74 -15.18 2.39
N GLU A 400 -6.78 -16.13 3.32
CA GLU A 400 -7.07 -15.89 4.75
C GLU A 400 -6.06 -14.93 5.41
N TRP A 401 -4.86 -14.82 4.83
CA TRP A 401 -3.84 -13.86 5.24
C TRP A 401 -4.31 -12.41 5.20
N ILE A 402 -5.36 -12.10 4.42
CA ILE A 402 -5.94 -10.77 4.33
C ILE A 402 -6.53 -10.30 5.67
N GLU A 403 -6.80 -11.22 6.61
CA GLU A 403 -7.19 -10.89 7.99
C GLU A 403 -6.09 -10.12 8.73
N TYR A 404 -4.84 -10.28 8.31
CA TYR A 404 -3.68 -9.69 8.97
C TYR A 404 -3.26 -8.33 8.38
N ARG A 405 -4.01 -7.80 7.40
CA ARG A 405 -3.67 -6.64 6.55
C ARG A 405 -3.51 -5.27 7.24
N GLY A 406 -3.42 -5.22 8.57
CA GLY A 406 -3.14 -4.02 9.36
C GLY A 406 -2.06 -4.24 10.43
N TYR A 407 -1.57 -5.47 10.58
CA TYR A 407 -0.47 -5.78 11.48
C TYR A 407 0.88 -5.68 10.76
N TRP A 408 0.87 -5.54 9.44
CA TRP A 408 2.05 -5.56 8.62
C TRP A 408 2.45 -4.12 8.36
N GLY A 409 3.57 -3.70 8.92
CA GLY A 409 4.17 -2.45 8.51
C GLY A 409 3.78 -1.19 9.25
N GLN A 410 3.29 -1.32 10.48
CA GLN A 410 3.31 -0.20 11.41
C GLN A 410 4.62 -0.26 12.20
N ASP A 411 5.66 0.42 11.70
CA ASP A 411 6.71 0.90 12.58
C ASP A 411 6.18 2.19 13.25
N TRP A 412 5.93 2.09 14.57
CA TRP A 412 5.95 3.15 15.60
C TRP A 412 4.75 4.08 15.89
N ASP A 413 4.19 3.99 17.11
CA ASP A 413 4.44 4.90 18.26
C ASP A 413 3.60 4.43 19.49
N PRO A 414 4.20 4.08 20.65
CA PRO A 414 3.47 3.69 21.86
C PRO A 414 2.60 4.80 22.51
N ALA A 415 2.52 6.01 21.94
CA ALA A 415 1.82 7.14 22.54
C ALA A 415 0.61 7.70 21.74
N THR A 416 0.29 7.24 20.53
CA THR A 416 -0.71 7.93 19.69
C THR A 416 -1.68 7.01 18.94
N PHE A 417 -2.83 6.71 19.55
CA PHE A 417 -4.19 6.97 19.05
C PHE A 417 -5.21 6.09 19.78
N PHE A 418 -6.01 6.73 20.63
CA PHE A 418 -7.29 6.19 21.07
C PHE A 418 -8.20 6.05 19.84
N VAL A 419 -8.53 4.82 19.46
CA VAL A 419 -9.75 4.56 18.71
C VAL A 419 -10.85 4.32 19.73
N ASP A 420 -11.76 5.27 19.75
CA ASP A 420 -13.05 5.23 20.43
C ASP A 420 -13.78 3.92 20.09
N LEU A 421 -13.93 3.05 21.11
CA LEU A 421 -14.69 1.80 21.06
C LEU A 421 -16.09 2.04 21.64
N GLU A 422 -16.86 2.96 21.08
CA GLU A 422 -18.29 3.07 21.36
C GLU A 422 -19.09 2.84 20.07
N GLY A 423 -19.71 1.67 19.95
CA GLY A 423 -20.69 1.44 18.89
C GLY A 423 -21.12 0.00 18.59
N ALA A 424 -20.41 -1.03 19.06
CA ALA A 424 -20.83 -2.42 18.87
C ALA A 424 -21.23 -3.05 20.21
N SER A 425 -22.44 -2.74 20.67
CA SER A 425 -23.11 -3.64 21.62
C SER A 425 -23.34 -4.99 20.93
N PRO A 426 -22.97 -6.12 21.55
CA PRO A 426 -23.18 -7.44 20.97
C PRO A 426 -24.68 -7.73 20.85
N PRO A 427 -25.15 -8.40 19.78
CA PRO A 427 -26.47 -9.01 19.79
C PRO A 427 -26.49 -10.10 20.88
N THR A 428 -27.42 -9.98 21.82
CA THR A 428 -27.76 -11.02 22.78
C THR A 428 -28.16 -12.29 22.02
N PRO A 429 -27.64 -13.47 22.37
CA PRO A 429 -28.11 -14.70 21.74
C PRO A 429 -29.57 -14.94 22.11
N ALA A 430 -30.45 -15.00 21.10
CA ALA A 430 -31.78 -15.54 21.27
C ALA A 430 -31.67 -17.07 21.36
N PHE A 431 -32.22 -17.63 22.44
CA PHE A 431 -32.55 -19.05 22.55
C PHE A 431 -33.71 -19.42 21.61
#